data_AF-A0A843DVE2-F1
#
_entry.id   AF-A0A843DVE2-F1
#
_cell.length_a   1.000
_cell.length_b   1.000
_cell.length_c   1.000
_cell.angle_alpha   90.00
_cell.angle_beta   90.00
_cell.angle_gamma   90.00
#
_symmetry.space_group_name_H-M   'P 1'
#
loop_
_entity.id
_entity.type
_entity.pdbx_description
1 polymer ?
#
loop_
_entity_poly.entity_id
_entity_poly.type
_entity_poly.pdbx_seq_one_letter_code
_entity_poly.pdbx_strand_id
1 'polypeptide(L)' 'MIDYSKVDFSKILTRYDVKKQVVETPEQVAAKMMPSDPLMKAVAECVLYKKLKDIMPAMQAAM' A
#
# COMPACT_ATOMS: atom_id res chain seq x y z
N MET A 1 9.70 35.83 -11.52
CA MET A 1 8.86 34.69 -11.09
C MET A 1 7.53 35.26 -10.64
N ILE A 2 6.42 34.60 -11.00
CA ILE A 2 5.07 35.02 -10.57
C ILE A 2 4.90 34.64 -9.10
N ASP A 3 4.44 35.60 -8.29
CA ASP A 3 4.18 35.40 -6.86
C ASP A 3 2.79 34.77 -6.67
N TYR A 4 2.77 33.60 -6.06
CA TYR A 4 1.57 32.81 -5.82
C TYR A 4 1.07 32.89 -4.37
N SER A 5 1.73 33.69 -3.51
CA SER A 5 1.42 33.80 -2.07
C SER A 5 0.01 34.27 -1.75
N LYS A 6 -0.65 34.97 -2.68
CA LYS A 6 -2.02 35.48 -2.52
C LYS A 6 -3.07 34.67 -3.30
N VAL A 7 -2.69 33.57 -3.95
CA VAL A 7 -3.59 32.76 -4.79
C VAL A 7 -4.04 31.52 -4.05
N ASP A 8 -5.35 31.36 -3.91
CA ASP A 8 -5.97 30.14 -3.40
C ASP A 8 -6.19 29.14 -4.54
N PHE A 9 -5.26 28.19 -4.68
CA PHE A 9 -5.32 27.16 -5.72
C PHE A 9 -6.41 26.13 -5.50
N SER A 10 -7.01 26.02 -4.31
CA SER A 10 -8.10 25.07 -4.06
C SER A 10 -9.35 25.39 -4.91
N LYS A 11 -9.50 26.65 -5.33
CA LYS A 11 -10.59 27.14 -6.19
C LYS A 11 -10.31 26.96 -7.68
N ILE A 12 -9.07 26.68 -8.06
CA ILE A 12 -8.61 26.64 -9.46
C ILE A 12 -8.22 25.21 -9.85
N LEU A 13 -7.57 24.49 -8.96
CA LEU A 13 -6.99 23.17 -9.18
C LEU A 13 -7.61 22.17 -8.21
N THR A 14 -8.02 21.02 -8.74
CA THR A 14 -8.53 19.91 -7.92
C THR A 14 -7.56 18.74 -7.94
N ARG A 15 -7.12 18.30 -6.76
CA ARG A 15 -6.39 17.05 -6.57
C ARG A 15 -7.35 15.87 -6.56
N TYR A 16 -7.68 15.37 -7.75
CA TYR A 16 -8.58 14.22 -7.92
C TYR A 16 -8.02 12.92 -7.33
N ASP A 17 -6.70 12.80 -7.25
CA ASP A 17 -5.97 11.72 -6.57
C ASP A 17 -6.33 11.65 -5.07
N VAL A 18 -6.28 12.80 -4.38
CA VAL A 18 -6.62 12.89 -2.95
C VAL A 18 -8.10 12.61 -2.72
N LYS A 19 -8.98 13.11 -3.59
CA LYS A 19 -10.42 12.85 -3.50
C LYS A 19 -10.78 11.37 -3.71
N LYS A 20 -10.02 10.65 -4.53
CA LYS A 20 -10.22 9.22 -4.81
C LYS A 20 -9.42 8.31 -3.89
N GLN A 21 -8.63 8.87 -2.97
CA GLN A 21 -7.83 8.10 -2.06
C GLN A 21 -8.74 7.29 -1.13
N VAL A 22 -8.52 5.98 -1.10
CA VAL A 22 -9.21 5.09 -0.17
C VAL A 22 -8.78 5.48 1.26
N VAL A 23 -9.75 5.57 2.18
CA VAL A 23 -9.52 5.98 3.58
C VAL A 23 -8.65 4.95 4.32
N GLU A 24 -8.73 3.70 3.89
CA GLU A 24 -8.02 2.57 4.49
C GLU A 24 -6.53 2.61 4.16
N THR A 25 -5.71 2.31 5.16
CA THR A 25 -4.26 2.22 4.95
C THR A 25 -3.91 0.95 4.16
N PRO A 26 -2.76 0.92 3.45
CA PRO A 26 -2.32 -0.27 2.72
C PRO A 26 -2.29 -1.54 3.59
N GLU A 27 -1.95 -1.40 4.87
CA GLU A 27 -1.89 -2.51 5.84
C GLU A 27 -3.28 -3.06 6.16
N GLN A 28 -4.28 -2.18 6.29
CA GLN A 28 -5.67 -2.56 6.56
C GLN A 28 -6.29 -3.29 5.36
N VAL A 29 -6.00 -2.82 4.15
CA VAL A 29 -6.44 -3.49 2.92
C VAL A 29 -5.76 -4.84 2.78
N ALA A 30 -4.45 -4.91 3.03
CA ALA A 30 -3.70 -6.15 2.96
C ALA A 30 -4.25 -7.19 3.95
N ALA A 31 -4.58 -6.82 5.19
CA ALA A 31 -5.14 -7.72 6.18
C ALA A 31 -6.46 -8.40 5.73
N LYS A 32 -7.28 -7.71 4.91
CA LYS A 32 -8.50 -8.29 4.32
C LYS A 32 -8.22 -9.28 3.19
N MET A 33 -7.08 -9.14 2.52
CA MET A 33 -6.69 -9.95 1.36
C MET A 33 -5.70 -11.06 1.72
N MET A 34 -5.26 -11.13 2.99
CA MET A 34 -4.34 -12.18 3.44
C MET A 34 -5.01 -13.56 3.39
N PRO A 35 -4.30 -14.59 2.89
CA PRO A 35 -4.81 -15.96 2.94
C PRO A 35 -4.95 -16.44 4.39
N SER A 36 -5.94 -17.30 4.65
CA SER A 36 -6.19 -17.87 5.97
C SER A 36 -5.22 -18.99 6.33
N ASP A 37 -4.62 -19.63 5.32
CA ASP A 37 -3.62 -20.68 5.51
C ASP A 37 -2.34 -20.09 6.13
N PRO A 38 -1.87 -20.59 7.29
CA PRO A 38 -0.69 -20.06 7.98
C PRO A 38 0.60 -20.06 7.15
N LEU A 39 0.80 -21.06 6.29
CA LEU A 39 2.00 -21.19 5.45
C LEU A 39 1.97 -20.17 4.30
N MET A 40 0.83 -20.07 3.63
CA MET A 40 0.65 -19.09 2.55
C MET A 40 0.59 -17.65 3.07
N LYS A 41 0.13 -17.46 4.31
CA LYS A 41 0.13 -16.15 4.98
C LYS A 41 1.55 -15.65 5.22
N ALA A 42 2.46 -16.52 5.67
CA ALA A 42 3.87 -16.16 5.86
C ALA A 42 4.53 -15.73 4.53
N VAL A 43 4.22 -16.42 3.42
CA VAL A 43 4.69 -16.01 2.09
C VAL A 43 4.07 -14.67 1.66
N ALA A 44 2.75 -14.50 1.82
CA ALA A 44 2.05 -13.26 1.47
C ALA A 44 2.55 -12.05 2.27
N GLU A 45 2.88 -12.23 3.56
CA GLU A 45 3.50 -11.19 4.38
C GLU A 45 4.92 -10.84 3.90
N CYS A 46 5.73 -11.84 3.52
CA CYS A 46 7.07 -11.60 2.97
C CYS A 46 7.02 -10.79 1.66
N VAL A 47 6.04 -11.09 0.79
CA VAL A 47 5.80 -10.35 -0.46
C VAL A 47 5.30 -8.93 -0.18
N LEU A 48 4.33 -8.76 0.72
CA LEU A 48 3.78 -7.45 1.09
C LEU A 48 4.87 -6.52 1.65
N TYR A 49 5.70 -7.03 2.56
CA TYR A 49 6.77 -6.26 3.20
C TYR A 49 8.08 -6.25 2.39
N LYS A 50 8.06 -6.72 1.13
CA LYS A 50 9.21 -6.74 0.20
C LYS A 50 10.46 -7.41 0.79
N LYS A 51 10.29 -8.43 1.63
CA LYS A 51 11.37 -9.21 2.22
C LYS A 51 11.89 -10.26 1.22
N LEU A 52 12.46 -9.79 0.10
CA LEU A 52 12.89 -10.62 -1.02
C LEU A 52 13.80 -11.79 -0.63
N LYS A 53 14.68 -11.59 0.35
CA LYS A 53 15.59 -12.63 0.86
C LYS A 53 14.86 -13.74 1.63
N ASP A 54 13.68 -13.44 2.16
CA ASP A 54 12.91 -14.33 3.04
C ASP A 54 11.78 -15.03 2.28
N ILE A 55 11.45 -14.59 1.05
CA ILE A 55 10.43 -15.22 0.20
C ILE A 55 10.78 -16.67 -0.14
N MET A 56 12.02 -16.91 -0.59
CA MET A 56 12.47 -18.27 -0.96
C MET A 56 12.46 -19.23 0.25
N PRO A 57 13.02 -18.84 1.42
CA PRO A 57 12.86 -19.62 2.65
C PRO A 57 11.41 -19.86 3.06
N ALA A 58 10.54 -18.84 2.99
CA ALA A 58 9.13 -18.97 3.35
C ALA A 58 8.37 -19.91 2.39
N MET A 59 8.68 -19.87 1.09
CA MET A 59 8.11 -20.76 0.09
C MET A 59 8.58 -22.21 0.27
N GLN A 60 9.85 -22.43 0.63
CA GLN A 60 10.38 -23.75 0.96
C GLN A 60 9.77 -24.34 2.22
N ALA A 61 9.42 -23.50 3.21
CA ALA A 61 8.72 -23.94 4.40
C ALA A 61 7.22 -24.20 4.17
N ALA A 62 6.66 -23.70 3.05
CA ALA A 62 5.26 -23.85 2.67
C ALA A 62 5.01 -24.96 1.64
N MET A 63 6.06 -25.59 1.10
CA MET A 63 6.03 -26.80 0.26
C MET A 63 6.22 -28.06 1.10
#